data_AF-A0A1I6GNA3-F1
#
_entry.id   AF-A0A1I6GNA3-F1
#
_cell.length_a   1.000
_cell.length_b   1.000
_cell.length_c   1.000
_cell.angle_alpha   90.00
_cell.angle_beta   90.00
_cell.angle_gamma   90.00
#
_symmetry.space_group_name_H-M   'P 1'
#
loop_
_entity.id
_entity.type
_entity.pdbx_description
1 polymer ?
#
loop_
_entity_poly.entity_id
_entity_poly.type
_entity_poly.pdbx_seq_one_letter_code
_entity_poly.pdbx_strand_id
1 'polypeptide(L)'
;MSSLPHTSTRLVVGVGSLLLAVVATYVAVSAPGFPGRVRSWPRTLVGRLRRDVPRGDRATAAWFGVALWSVLVTGLHFGGLHYRVYTTLPWWDLLTHAMGGVGVAAVLAMTHRRTPAADSSWWLIPAVLAIGAGFEVYEFVFKTFWYDWTLRFYVVDTAIDLVINTSGAVVVAVALAGYRRLAESTDADRADEATADDAAAGLDAAE
;
A
#
# COMPACT_ATOMS: atom_id res chain seq x y z
N MET A 1 37.73 -21.83 -4.41
CA MET A 1 36.28 -21.86 -4.71
C MET A 1 35.72 -20.51 -4.30
N SER A 2 35.23 -19.70 -5.25
CA SER A 2 34.56 -18.45 -4.91
C SER A 2 33.29 -18.79 -4.11
N SER A 3 33.14 -18.22 -2.92
CA SER A 3 31.90 -18.31 -2.17
C SER A 3 30.77 -17.76 -3.03
N LEU A 4 29.63 -18.47 -3.10
CA LEU A 4 28.45 -17.95 -3.80
C LEU A 4 28.08 -16.58 -3.19
N PRO A 5 27.69 -15.57 -3.98
CA PRO A 5 27.38 -14.23 -3.48
C PRO A 5 26.39 -14.22 -2.29
N HIS A 6 25.45 -15.16 -2.28
CA HIS A 6 24.46 -15.39 -1.23
C HIS A 6 25.00 -15.89 0.11
N THR A 7 26.25 -16.38 0.13
CA THR A 7 26.95 -16.82 1.35
C THR A 7 27.94 -15.77 1.87
N SER A 8 27.95 -14.59 1.27
CA SER A 8 28.74 -13.45 1.74
C SER A 8 28.10 -12.77 2.96
N THR A 9 28.79 -11.79 3.54
CA THR A 9 28.27 -10.96 4.63
C THR A 9 26.96 -10.23 4.28
N ARG A 10 26.64 -10.08 2.98
CA ARG A 10 25.38 -9.53 2.47
C ARG A 10 24.16 -10.41 2.77
N LEU A 11 24.35 -11.67 3.18
CA LEU A 11 23.27 -12.52 3.69
C LEU A 11 22.49 -11.86 4.83
N VAL A 12 23.13 -10.98 5.61
CA VAL A 12 22.47 -10.19 6.66
C VAL A 12 21.32 -9.34 6.10
N VAL A 13 21.43 -8.82 4.88
CA VAL A 13 20.33 -8.06 4.24
C VAL A 13 19.15 -8.99 3.95
N GLY A 14 19.39 -10.11 3.27
CA GLY A 14 18.31 -11.08 2.96
C GLY A 14 17.64 -11.64 4.22
N VAL A 15 18.41 -12.05 5.22
CA VAL A 15 17.87 -12.57 6.50
C VAL A 15 17.19 -11.45 7.30
N GLY A 16 17.79 -10.26 7.35
CA GLY A 16 17.23 -9.10 8.04
C GLY A 16 15.89 -8.68 7.45
N SER A 17 15.78 -8.61 6.13
CA SER A 17 14.54 -8.31 5.43
C SER A 17 13.48 -9.39 5.64
N LEU A 18 13.86 -10.67 5.68
CA LEU A 18 12.93 -11.76 6.01
C LEU A 18 12.37 -11.62 7.44
N LEU A 19 13.23 -11.37 8.42
CA LEU A 19 12.80 -11.15 9.81
C LEU A 19 11.91 -9.92 9.92
N LEU A 20 12.26 -8.83 9.24
CA LEU A 20 11.46 -7.62 9.19
C LEU A 20 10.09 -7.87 8.56
N ALA A 21 10.02 -8.62 7.45
CA ALA A 21 8.76 -8.98 6.82
C ALA A 21 7.84 -9.77 7.77
N VAL A 22 8.41 -10.71 8.54
CA VAL A 22 7.67 -11.47 9.56
C VAL A 22 7.17 -10.56 10.68
N VAL A 23 8.03 -9.71 11.23
CA VAL A 23 7.67 -8.78 12.32
C VAL A 23 6.62 -7.77 11.85
N ALA A 24 6.82 -7.15 10.69
CA ALA A 24 5.88 -6.20 10.10
C ALA A 24 4.52 -6.86 9.81
N THR A 25 4.52 -8.11 9.33
CA THR A 25 3.28 -8.90 9.18
C THR A 25 2.58 -9.11 10.52
N TYR A 26 3.33 -9.47 11.56
CA TYR A 26 2.77 -9.64 12.90
C TYR A 26 2.17 -8.35 13.45
N VAL A 27 2.85 -7.22 13.29
CA VAL A 27 2.36 -5.89 13.68
C VAL A 27 1.10 -5.53 12.89
N ALA A 28 1.08 -5.78 11.58
CA ALA A 28 -0.10 -5.54 10.75
C ALA A 28 -1.30 -6.37 11.21
N VAL A 29 -1.10 -7.68 11.45
CA VAL A 29 -2.15 -8.60 11.92
C VAL A 29 -2.70 -8.18 13.29
N SER A 30 -1.87 -7.58 14.13
CA SER A 30 -2.23 -7.11 15.46
C SER A 30 -2.86 -5.71 15.46
N ALA A 31 -2.82 -4.99 14.33
CA ALA A 31 -3.30 -3.62 14.25
C ALA A 31 -4.84 -3.56 14.25
N PRO A 32 -5.44 -2.55 14.89
CA PRO A 32 -6.88 -2.31 14.80
C PRO A 32 -7.33 -2.15 13.34
N GLY A 33 -8.41 -2.84 12.99
CA GLY A 33 -8.92 -2.85 11.63
C GLY A 33 -8.11 -3.72 10.67
N PHE A 34 -7.30 -4.68 11.11
CA PHE A 34 -6.69 -5.60 10.15
C PHE A 34 -7.74 -6.53 9.47
N PRO A 35 -7.73 -6.72 8.14
CA PRO A 35 -8.80 -7.40 7.41
C PRO A 35 -8.76 -8.95 7.45
N GLY A 36 -8.59 -9.53 8.63
CA GLY A 36 -8.64 -10.98 8.83
C GLY A 36 -7.44 -11.72 8.24
N ARG A 37 -7.62 -12.97 7.80
CA ARG A 37 -6.49 -13.87 7.49
C ARG A 37 -5.79 -13.50 6.16
N VAL A 38 -4.48 -13.20 6.20
CA VAL A 38 -3.63 -12.89 5.02
C VAL A 38 -3.77 -13.91 3.88
N ARG A 39 -3.81 -15.22 4.19
CA ARG A 39 -3.95 -16.28 3.19
C ARG A 39 -5.24 -16.18 2.35
N SER A 40 -6.24 -15.44 2.83
CA SER A 40 -7.50 -15.22 2.11
C SER A 40 -7.46 -14.02 1.17
N TRP A 41 -6.46 -13.14 1.27
CA TRP A 41 -6.39 -11.88 0.53
C TRP A 41 -6.47 -12.06 -0.99
N PRO A 42 -5.80 -13.03 -1.64
CA PRO A 42 -5.95 -13.23 -3.08
C PRO A 42 -7.40 -13.54 -3.49
N ARG A 43 -8.10 -14.39 -2.71
CA ARG A 43 -9.52 -14.70 -2.94
C ARG A 43 -10.39 -13.46 -2.70
N THR A 44 -10.09 -12.68 -1.67
CA THR A 44 -10.81 -11.43 -1.36
C THR A 44 -10.65 -10.40 -2.48
N LEU A 45 -9.44 -10.21 -3.01
CA LEU A 45 -9.13 -9.34 -4.14
C LEU A 45 -9.94 -9.74 -5.37
N VAL A 46 -9.84 -11.00 -5.79
CA VAL A 46 -10.59 -11.51 -6.97
C VAL A 46 -12.09 -11.35 -6.77
N GLY A 47 -12.59 -11.72 -5.59
CA GLY A 47 -14.01 -11.58 -5.26
C GLY A 47 -14.47 -10.12 -5.21
N ARG A 48 -13.61 -9.18 -4.82
CA ARG A 48 -13.88 -7.75 -4.79
C ARG A 48 -13.91 -7.17 -6.21
N LEU A 49 -12.89 -7.44 -7.00
CA LEU A 49 -12.81 -7.03 -8.42
C LEU A 49 -14.04 -7.48 -9.20
N ARG A 50 -14.41 -8.77 -9.12
CA ARG A 50 -15.60 -9.34 -9.80
C ARG A 50 -16.90 -8.65 -9.43
N ARG A 51 -17.01 -8.14 -8.20
CA ARG A 51 -18.21 -7.45 -7.72
C ARG A 51 -18.20 -5.97 -8.05
N ASP A 52 -17.04 -5.34 -8.06
CA ASP A 52 -16.90 -3.90 -8.18
C ASP A 52 -16.84 -3.43 -9.63
N VAL A 53 -16.06 -4.10 -10.48
CA VAL A 53 -15.82 -3.69 -11.88
C VAL A 53 -17.11 -3.63 -12.72
N PRO A 54 -18.07 -4.56 -12.60
CA PRO A 54 -19.30 -4.49 -13.41
C PRO A 54 -20.28 -3.39 -13.01
N ARG A 55 -20.08 -2.68 -11.88
CA ARG A 55 -21.08 -1.72 -11.38
C ARG A 55 -21.14 -0.43 -12.18
N GLY A 56 -20.07 -0.04 -12.87
CA GLY A 56 -19.98 1.23 -13.60
C GLY A 56 -20.00 2.49 -12.72
N ASP A 57 -19.81 2.34 -11.41
CA ASP A 57 -19.85 3.41 -10.42
C ASP A 57 -18.44 3.96 -10.07
N ARG A 58 -18.36 4.81 -9.03
CA ARG A 58 -17.08 5.35 -8.52
C ARG A 58 -16.09 4.26 -8.12
N ALA A 59 -16.55 3.08 -7.68
CA ALA A 59 -15.66 1.97 -7.38
C ALA A 59 -14.98 1.41 -8.61
N THR A 60 -15.75 1.33 -9.71
CA THR A 60 -15.24 0.88 -11.01
C THR A 60 -14.14 1.84 -11.47
N ALA A 61 -14.39 3.15 -11.43
CA ALA A 61 -13.40 4.17 -11.77
C ALA A 61 -12.12 4.08 -10.91
N ALA A 62 -12.27 3.87 -9.60
CA ALA A 62 -11.13 3.70 -8.70
C ALA A 62 -10.28 2.45 -9.05
N TRP A 63 -10.90 1.33 -9.40
CA TRP A 63 -10.17 0.14 -9.86
C TRP A 63 -9.43 0.39 -11.18
N PHE A 64 -10.02 1.13 -12.12
CA PHE A 64 -9.33 1.53 -13.34
C PHE A 64 -8.13 2.44 -13.04
N GLY A 65 -8.28 3.40 -12.13
CA GLY A 65 -7.17 4.26 -11.67
C GLY A 65 -6.02 3.44 -11.08
N VAL A 66 -6.33 2.48 -10.20
CA VAL A 66 -5.33 1.56 -9.62
C VAL A 66 -4.66 0.70 -10.69
N ALA A 67 -5.41 0.21 -11.68
CA ALA A 67 -4.87 -0.59 -12.78
C ALA A 67 -3.91 0.25 -13.65
N LEU A 68 -4.31 1.46 -14.03
CA LEU A 68 -3.48 2.38 -14.81
C LEU A 68 -2.20 2.75 -14.06
N TRP A 69 -2.31 3.06 -12.76
CA TRP A 69 -1.16 3.31 -11.89
C TRP A 69 -0.21 2.11 -11.85
N SER A 70 -0.75 0.90 -11.69
CA SER A 70 0.05 -0.33 -11.65
C SER A 70 0.80 -0.56 -12.97
N VAL A 71 0.15 -0.32 -14.11
CA VAL A 71 0.78 -0.40 -15.44
C VAL A 71 1.89 0.63 -15.57
N LEU A 72 1.66 1.88 -15.15
CA LEU A 72 2.66 2.94 -15.18
C LEU A 72 3.88 2.59 -14.34
N VAL A 73 3.69 2.20 -13.08
CA VAL A 73 4.79 1.83 -12.17
C VAL A 73 5.58 0.63 -12.70
N THR A 74 4.87 -0.36 -13.24
CA THR A 74 5.49 -1.52 -13.92
C THR A 74 6.35 -1.05 -15.09
N GLY A 75 5.81 -0.19 -15.96
CA GLY A 75 6.53 0.39 -17.08
C GLY A 75 7.77 1.18 -16.65
N LEU A 76 7.69 1.96 -15.58
CA LEU A 76 8.82 2.71 -15.02
C LEU A 76 9.91 1.79 -14.46
N HIS A 77 9.56 0.74 -13.73
CA HIS A 77 10.54 -0.24 -13.23
C HIS A 77 11.24 -0.99 -14.37
N PHE A 78 10.47 -1.62 -15.26
CA PHE A 78 11.05 -2.42 -16.34
C PHE A 78 11.76 -1.55 -17.39
N GLY A 79 11.20 -0.38 -17.71
CA GLY A 79 11.86 0.62 -18.55
C GLY A 79 13.15 1.13 -17.92
N GLY A 80 13.14 1.44 -16.62
CA GLY A 80 14.33 1.87 -15.89
C GLY A 80 15.45 0.83 -15.94
N LEU A 81 15.12 -0.46 -15.79
CA LEU A 81 16.09 -1.54 -15.94
C LEU A 81 16.59 -1.68 -17.39
N HIS A 82 15.68 -1.65 -18.37
CA HIS A 82 16.02 -1.83 -19.77
C HIS A 82 16.91 -0.71 -20.31
N TYR A 83 16.63 0.54 -19.93
CA TYR A 83 17.37 1.73 -20.36
C TYR A 83 18.47 2.16 -19.38
N ARG A 84 18.76 1.35 -18.35
CA ARG A 84 19.79 1.60 -17.32
C ARG A 84 19.60 2.91 -16.52
N VAL A 85 18.36 3.37 -16.39
CA VAL A 85 18.03 4.63 -15.70
C VAL A 85 18.40 4.58 -14.21
N TYR A 86 18.28 3.42 -13.57
CA TYR A 86 18.70 3.20 -12.18
C TYR A 86 20.17 3.55 -11.92
N THR A 87 21.03 3.42 -12.93
CA THR A 87 22.46 3.74 -12.80
C THR A 87 22.80 5.18 -13.15
N THR A 88 21.85 5.94 -13.72
CA THR A 88 22.08 7.31 -14.21
C THR A 88 21.32 8.37 -13.41
N LEU A 89 20.13 8.04 -12.90
CA LEU A 89 19.26 8.95 -12.16
C LEU A 89 18.96 8.39 -10.77
N PRO A 90 19.69 8.81 -9.72
CA PRO A 90 19.53 8.26 -8.36
C PRO A 90 18.13 8.43 -7.77
N TRP A 91 17.38 9.45 -8.19
CA TRP A 91 16.01 9.67 -7.71
C TRP A 91 14.99 8.75 -8.37
N TRP A 92 15.35 8.10 -9.49
CA TRP A 92 14.43 7.22 -10.23
C TRP A 92 13.97 6.06 -9.37
N ASP A 93 14.92 5.47 -8.65
CA ASP A 93 14.69 4.37 -7.74
C ASP A 93 13.70 4.74 -6.64
N LEU A 94 13.99 5.84 -5.93
CA LEU A 94 13.12 6.43 -4.93
C LEU A 94 11.71 6.73 -5.47
N LEU A 95 11.60 7.26 -6.70
CA LEU A 95 10.32 7.51 -7.33
C LEU A 95 9.55 6.21 -7.54
N THR A 96 10.19 5.18 -8.11
CA THR A 96 9.53 3.90 -8.38
C THR A 96 9.11 3.18 -7.11
N HIS A 97 9.91 3.26 -6.05
CA HIS A 97 9.58 2.77 -4.71
C HIS A 97 8.40 3.53 -4.09
N ALA A 98 8.41 4.87 -4.14
CA ALA A 98 7.33 5.68 -3.60
C ALA A 98 6.00 5.37 -4.31
N MET A 99 6.03 5.31 -5.64
CA MET A 99 4.85 4.99 -6.45
C MET A 99 4.38 3.54 -6.24
N GLY A 100 5.30 2.60 -6.10
CA GLY A 100 5.03 1.21 -5.76
C GLY A 100 4.32 1.09 -4.41
N GLY A 101 4.84 1.76 -3.37
CA GLY A 101 4.23 1.84 -2.05
C GLY A 101 2.79 2.37 -2.07
N VAL A 102 2.54 3.48 -2.78
CA VAL A 102 1.19 4.02 -3.00
C VAL A 102 0.29 3.01 -3.71
N GLY A 103 0.80 2.37 -4.76
CA GLY A 103 0.05 1.38 -5.55
C GLY A 103 -0.36 0.16 -4.72
N VAL A 104 0.57 -0.42 -3.97
CA VAL A 104 0.29 -1.56 -3.07
C VAL A 104 -0.73 -1.16 -2.01
N ALA A 105 -0.55 0.00 -1.36
CA ALA A 105 -1.50 0.50 -0.37
C ALA A 105 -2.90 0.70 -0.96
N ALA A 106 -3.01 1.24 -2.18
CA ALA A 106 -4.27 1.45 -2.86
C ALA A 106 -4.96 0.12 -3.22
N VAL A 107 -4.22 -0.89 -3.71
CA VAL A 107 -4.74 -2.23 -3.97
C VAL A 107 -5.29 -2.86 -2.68
N LEU A 108 -4.54 -2.78 -1.58
CA LEU A 108 -4.96 -3.32 -0.28
C LEU A 108 -6.20 -2.61 0.25
N ALA A 109 -6.22 -1.28 0.22
CA ALA A 109 -7.36 -0.49 0.64
C ALA A 109 -8.61 -0.85 -0.18
N MET A 110 -8.50 -0.90 -1.51
CA MET A 110 -9.62 -1.24 -2.40
C MET A 110 -10.12 -2.68 -2.20
N THR A 111 -9.21 -3.62 -1.96
CA THR A 111 -9.54 -5.02 -1.65
C THR A 111 -10.44 -5.13 -0.40
N HIS A 112 -10.09 -4.36 0.63
CA HIS A 112 -10.66 -4.49 1.97
C HIS A 112 -11.63 -3.37 2.39
N ARG A 113 -11.96 -2.44 1.49
CA ARG A 113 -12.83 -1.27 1.70
C ARG A 113 -14.24 -1.51 2.27
N ARG A 114 -14.73 -2.75 2.36
CA ARG A 114 -16.04 -3.11 2.95
C ARG A 114 -15.94 -4.15 4.06
N THR A 115 -14.81 -4.20 4.76
CA THR A 115 -14.65 -5.01 5.97
C THR A 115 -14.60 -4.05 7.17
N PRO A 116 -14.79 -4.50 8.42
CA PRO A 116 -14.57 -3.67 9.62
C PRO A 116 -13.17 -3.03 9.67
N ALA A 117 -12.23 -3.55 8.87
CA ALA A 117 -10.97 -2.90 8.53
C ALA A 117 -11.09 -1.50 7.89
N ALA A 118 -12.29 -1.12 7.44
CA ALA A 118 -12.58 0.20 6.91
C ALA A 118 -12.62 1.26 8.02
N ASP A 119 -12.69 0.88 9.30
CA ASP A 119 -12.76 1.82 10.43
C ASP A 119 -11.39 2.41 10.76
N SER A 120 -10.30 1.69 10.44
CA SER A 120 -8.92 2.16 10.62
C SER A 120 -8.06 1.73 9.43
N SER A 121 -7.42 2.69 8.77
CA SER A 121 -6.49 2.45 7.65
C SER A 121 -5.04 2.23 8.09
N TRP A 122 -4.74 2.32 9.39
CA TRP A 122 -3.37 2.34 9.91
C TRP A 122 -2.62 1.01 9.75
N TRP A 123 -3.34 -0.11 9.63
CA TRP A 123 -2.76 -1.41 9.34
C TRP A 123 -2.07 -1.47 7.96
N LEU A 124 -2.38 -0.56 7.04
CA LEU A 124 -1.74 -0.48 5.72
C LEU A 124 -0.23 -0.24 5.83
N ILE A 125 0.22 0.56 6.81
CA ILE A 125 1.63 0.91 6.98
C ILE A 125 2.48 -0.34 7.24
N PRO A 126 2.26 -1.11 8.32
CA PRO A 126 3.03 -2.33 8.55
C PRO A 126 2.78 -3.41 7.49
N ALA A 127 1.60 -3.44 6.85
CA ALA A 127 1.34 -4.38 5.75
C ALA A 127 2.18 -4.08 4.50
N VAL A 128 2.30 -2.81 4.12
CA VAL A 128 3.13 -2.38 2.98
C VAL A 128 4.61 -2.53 3.31
N LEU A 129 5.03 -2.23 4.54
CA LEU A 129 6.39 -2.51 5.01
C LEU A 129 6.71 -4.01 4.90
N ALA A 130 5.80 -4.89 5.30
CA ALA A 130 5.99 -6.33 5.19
C ALA A 130 6.14 -6.79 3.74
N ILE A 131 5.32 -6.24 2.83
CA ILE A 131 5.41 -6.53 1.39
C ILE A 131 6.74 -6.00 0.83
N GLY A 132 7.14 -4.77 1.16
CA GLY A 132 8.42 -4.18 0.76
C GLY A 132 9.60 -5.01 1.23
N ALA A 133 9.62 -5.41 2.50
CA ALA A 133 10.66 -6.29 3.03
C ALA A 133 10.66 -7.69 2.35
N GLY A 134 9.48 -8.18 1.94
CA GLY A 134 9.38 -9.37 1.10
C GLY A 134 9.99 -9.17 -0.30
N PHE A 135 9.87 -7.97 -0.88
CA PHE A 135 10.53 -7.62 -2.14
C PHE A 135 12.06 -7.60 -2.01
N GLU A 136 12.61 -7.07 -0.91
CA GLU A 136 14.06 -7.14 -0.63
C GLU A 136 14.57 -8.59 -0.58
N VAL A 137 13.79 -9.50 0.01
CA VAL A 137 14.12 -10.94 0.02
C VAL A 137 14.10 -11.50 -1.41
N TYR A 138 13.09 -11.13 -2.20
CA TYR A 138 13.03 -11.52 -3.61
C TYR A 138 14.25 -11.01 -4.39
N GLU A 139 14.67 -9.77 -4.17
CA GLU A 139 15.84 -9.21 -4.84
C GLU A 139 17.14 -9.90 -4.42
N PHE A 140 17.30 -10.13 -3.12
CA PHE A 140 18.42 -10.90 -2.60
C PHE A 140 18.50 -12.30 -3.23
N VAL A 141 17.37 -12.98 -3.44
CA VAL A 141 17.35 -14.37 -3.95
C VAL A 141 17.46 -14.44 -5.47
N PHE A 142 16.83 -13.51 -6.20
CA PHE A 142 16.60 -13.64 -7.64
C PHE A 142 17.30 -12.58 -8.50
N LYS A 143 17.88 -11.54 -7.91
CA LYS A 143 18.56 -10.47 -8.66
C LYS A 143 20.07 -10.53 -8.43
N THR A 144 20.81 -10.04 -9.41
CA THR A 144 22.28 -10.09 -9.41
C THR A 144 22.93 -8.71 -9.31
N PHE A 145 22.16 -7.63 -9.39
CA PHE A 145 22.72 -6.26 -9.42
C PHE A 145 23.48 -5.91 -8.13
N TRP A 146 23.14 -6.53 -7.00
CA TRP A 146 23.76 -6.27 -5.70
C TRP A 146 25.09 -7.00 -5.48
N TYR A 147 25.49 -7.92 -6.38
CA TYR A 147 26.68 -8.77 -6.19
C TYR A 147 27.96 -7.96 -5.98
N ASP A 148 28.07 -6.84 -6.68
CA ASP A 148 29.24 -5.96 -6.65
C ASP A 148 29.12 -4.83 -5.60
N TRP A 149 28.00 -4.73 -4.90
CA TRP A 149 27.78 -3.68 -3.90
C TRP A 149 28.57 -3.92 -2.63
N THR A 150 29.00 -2.86 -1.96
CA THR A 150 29.50 -3.01 -0.58
C THR A 150 28.34 -3.37 0.35
N LEU A 151 28.61 -4.09 1.45
CA LEU A 151 27.58 -4.39 2.46
C LEU A 151 26.90 -3.10 2.97
N ARG A 152 27.70 -2.06 3.23
CA ARG A 152 27.20 -0.77 3.71
C ARG A 152 26.23 -0.15 2.71
N PHE A 153 26.58 -0.14 1.43
CA PHE A 153 25.71 0.39 0.39
C PHE A 153 24.39 -0.38 0.35
N TYR A 154 24.46 -1.71 0.31
CA TYR A 154 23.27 -2.54 0.23
C TYR A 154 22.33 -2.37 1.44
N VAL A 155 22.86 -2.30 2.66
CA VAL A 155 22.05 -2.05 3.86
C VAL A 155 21.37 -0.68 3.81
N VAL A 156 22.07 0.36 3.36
CA VAL A 156 21.53 1.72 3.30
C VAL A 156 20.45 1.82 2.23
N ASP A 157 20.69 1.23 1.06
CA ASP A 157 19.77 1.16 -0.07
C ASP A 157 18.44 0.51 0.35
N THR A 158 18.50 -0.75 0.82
CA THR A 158 17.35 -1.48 1.37
C THR A 158 16.61 -0.68 2.45
N ALA A 159 17.32 -0.02 3.37
CA ALA A 159 16.67 0.78 4.41
C ALA A 159 15.91 1.98 3.84
N ILE A 160 16.48 2.66 2.85
CA ILE A 160 15.84 3.79 2.16
C ILE A 160 14.62 3.29 1.39
N ASP A 161 14.73 2.20 0.64
CA ASP A 161 13.64 1.65 -0.15
C ASP A 161 12.45 1.27 0.71
N LEU A 162 12.70 0.62 1.85
CA LEU A 162 11.65 0.29 2.82
C LEU A 162 10.98 1.53 3.40
N VAL A 163 11.73 2.58 3.73
CA VAL A 163 11.18 3.86 4.21
C VAL A 163 10.32 4.50 3.14
N ILE A 164 10.82 4.59 1.91
CA ILE A 164 10.14 5.24 0.79
C ILE A 164 8.87 4.46 0.38
N ASN A 165 8.96 3.13 0.24
CA ASN A 165 7.80 2.25 0.04
C ASN A 165 6.72 2.48 1.12
N THR A 166 7.14 2.54 2.38
CA THR A 166 6.22 2.70 3.52
C THR A 166 5.62 4.10 3.58
N SER A 167 6.35 5.14 3.16
CA SER A 167 5.83 6.51 3.10
C SER A 167 4.62 6.64 2.18
N GLY A 168 4.59 5.88 1.06
CA GLY A 168 3.41 5.82 0.19
C GLY A 168 2.17 5.26 0.91
N ALA A 169 2.36 4.27 1.79
CA ALA A 169 1.28 3.74 2.62
C ALA A 169 0.78 4.75 3.66
N VAL A 170 1.68 5.54 4.25
CA VAL A 170 1.31 6.63 5.17
C VAL A 170 0.43 7.65 4.45
N VAL A 171 0.82 8.09 3.25
CA VAL A 171 0.04 9.04 2.44
C VAL A 171 -1.37 8.50 2.19
N VAL A 172 -1.50 7.24 1.77
CA VAL A 172 -2.80 6.61 1.53
C VAL A 172 -3.60 6.48 2.82
N ALA A 173 -2.98 6.06 3.92
CA ALA A 173 -3.68 5.90 5.20
C ALA A 173 -4.22 7.24 5.72
N VAL A 174 -3.44 8.32 5.61
CA VAL A 174 -3.83 9.69 5.97
C VAL A 174 -4.95 10.19 5.05
N ALA A 175 -4.84 10.00 3.74
CA ALA A 175 -5.87 10.41 2.79
C ALA A 175 -7.21 9.72 3.06
N LEU A 176 -7.20 8.42 3.36
CA LEU A 176 -8.40 7.66 3.73
C LEU A 176 -8.99 8.14 5.06
N ALA A 177 -8.15 8.42 6.05
CA ALA A 177 -8.62 8.96 7.33
C ALA A 177 -9.23 10.36 7.17
N GLY A 178 -8.64 11.22 6.37
CA GLY A 178 -9.17 12.55 6.05
C GLY A 178 -10.50 12.47 5.29
N TYR A 179 -10.59 11.59 4.29
CA TYR A 179 -11.81 11.38 3.53
C TYR A 179 -12.97 10.91 4.42
N ARG A 180 -12.73 9.97 5.34
CA ARG A 180 -13.75 9.51 6.30
C ARG A 180 -14.28 10.64 7.19
N ARG A 181 -13.37 11.44 7.77
CA ARG A 181 -13.75 12.58 8.62
C ARG A 181 -14.62 13.60 7.89
N LEU A 182 -14.31 13.88 6.62
CA LEU A 182 -15.10 14.79 5.80
C LEU A 182 -16.47 14.19 5.43
N ALA A 183 -16.54 12.88 5.18
CA ALA A 183 -17.82 12.21 4.92
C ALA A 183 -18.72 12.24 6.17
N GLU A 184 -18.15 11.91 7.34
CA GLU A 184 -18.85 11.94 8.63
C GLU A 184 -19.37 13.34 8.98
N SER A 185 -18.58 14.40 8.76
CA SER A 185 -19.03 15.77 9.00
C SER A 185 -20.19 16.15 8.07
N THR A 186 -20.10 15.79 6.79
CA THR A 186 -21.15 16.10 5.81
C THR A 186 -22.45 15.36 6.13
N ASP A 187 -22.37 14.13 6.63
CA ASP A 187 -23.56 13.35 7.00
C ASP A 187 -24.20 13.89 8.29
N ALA A 188 -23.40 14.38 9.25
CA ALA A 188 -23.91 15.08 10.43
C ALA A 188 -24.64 16.38 10.06
N ASP A 189 -24.05 17.21 9.20
CA ASP A 189 -24.66 18.47 8.74
C ASP A 189 -26.03 18.23 8.07
N ARG A 190 -26.14 17.18 7.23
CA ARG A 190 -27.42 16.81 6.60
C ARG A 190 -28.46 16.30 7.59
N ALA A 191 -28.05 15.58 8.62
CA ALA A 191 -28.95 15.09 9.65
C ALA A 191 -29.54 16.28 10.44
N ASP A 192 -28.71 17.26 10.78
CA ASP A 192 -29.12 18.47 11.49
C ASP A 192 -30.11 19.30 10.64
N GLU A 193 -29.83 19.49 9.34
CA GLU A 193 -30.75 20.15 8.39
C GLU A 193 -32.11 19.43 8.30
N ALA A 194 -32.13 18.11 8.20
CA ALA A 194 -33.37 17.34 8.13
C ALA A 194 -34.21 17.48 9.41
N THR A 195 -33.58 17.46 10.59
CA THR A 195 -34.30 17.72 11.86
C THR A 195 -34.81 19.14 11.98
N ALA A 196 -34.11 20.13 11.42
CA ALA A 196 -34.58 21.52 11.41
C ALA A 196 -35.81 21.70 10.51
N ASP A 197 -35.81 21.08 9.33
CA ASP A 197 -36.95 21.09 8.40
C ASP A 197 -38.18 20.38 8.99
N ASP A 198 -38.01 19.23 9.64
CA ASP A 198 -39.10 18.51 10.31
C ASP A 198 -39.69 19.33 11.48
N ALA A 199 -38.84 20.05 12.23
CA ALA A 199 -39.28 20.93 13.31
C ALA A 199 -40.05 22.16 12.78
N ALA A 200 -39.62 22.73 11.65
CA ALA A 200 -40.32 23.83 11.00
C ALA A 200 -41.68 23.39 10.43
N ALA A 201 -41.74 22.24 9.76
CA ALA A 201 -42.97 21.70 9.19
C ALA A 201 -44.01 21.32 10.27
N GLY A 202 -43.58 20.90 11.45
CA GLY A 202 -44.46 20.60 12.59
C GLY A 202 -45.09 21.84 13.25
N LEU A 203 -44.46 23.01 13.12
CA LEU A 203 -44.99 24.29 13.63
C LEU A 203 -46.08 24.85 12.70
N ASP A 204 -45.89 24.75 11.39
CA ASP A 204 -46.88 25.22 10.39
C ASP A 204 -48.17 24.37 10.36
N ALA A 205 -48.10 23.11 10.81
CA ALA A 205 -49.26 22.22 10.89
C ALA A 205 -50.12 22.41 12.16
N ALA A 206 -49.69 23.28 13.09
CA ALA A 206 -50.34 23.53 14.37
C ALA A 206 -51.10 24.87 14.43
N GLU A 207 -51.08 25.67 13.36
CA GLU A 207 -51.92 26.87 13.15
C GLU A 207 -53.18 26.55 12.32
#